data_AF-A0A5R8YPV6-F1
#
_entry.id   AF-A0A5R8YPV6-F1
#
_cell.length_a   1.000
_cell.length_b   1.000
_cell.length_c   1.000
_cell.angle_alpha   90.00
_cell.angle_beta   90.00
_cell.angle_gamma   90.00
#
_symmetry.space_group_name_H-M   'P 1'
#
loop_
_entity.id
_entity.type
_entity.pdbx_description
1 polymer ?
#
loop_
_entity_poly.entity_id
_entity_poly.type
_entity_poly.pdbx_seq_one_letter_code
_entity_poly.pdbx_strand_id
1 'polypeptide(L)'
;MERTRAWGAITALFTLAACGGQATESPAPPPGVSVSLNQWRSDEAAHELEVSVRNDGDAPVRFLDVQLVTGSFATLPPTRVDSTLGRTPRTDLRIPYGEARCDPATIPPVRPAVVVANVQAGEGPAHRVEFPVRHPDPLLAGLVKAECGAYLLRLAADVTFGDTWTRAGRTLRGVLLVTRKRGAEPVTIDELGGTTHYDMRPLSGRSRPVAVLEAGTPRLEIPVEVTPARCDWHAFAEAKKAYLFPIYGRVGAGERRYLIATPPAPVQRTFLSYAEDVCGVGG
;
A
#
# COMPACT_ATOMS: atom_id res chain seq x y z
N MET A 1 -35.49 24.50 -85.47
CA MET A 1 -35.96 23.51 -84.48
C MET A 1 -34.82 22.54 -84.22
N GLU A 2 -33.87 22.94 -83.37
CA GLU A 2 -33.82 22.59 -81.93
C GLU A 2 -33.68 21.09 -81.66
N ARG A 3 -32.49 20.68 -81.17
CA ARG A 3 -32.31 20.08 -79.83
C ARG A 3 -30.86 19.58 -79.66
N THR A 4 -30.03 20.43 -79.06
CA THR A 4 -28.76 20.06 -78.42
C THR A 4 -29.05 19.63 -76.98
N ARG A 5 -28.66 18.41 -76.60
CA ARG A 5 -28.69 17.92 -75.21
C ARG A 5 -27.32 18.18 -74.58
N ALA A 6 -27.26 19.07 -73.59
CA ALA A 6 -26.08 19.28 -72.74
C ALA A 6 -26.22 18.48 -71.44
N TRP A 7 -25.17 17.72 -71.11
CA TRP A 7 -25.00 17.06 -69.82
C TRP A 7 -24.56 18.08 -68.76
N GLY A 8 -25.28 18.13 -67.64
CA GLY A 8 -24.87 18.89 -66.46
C GLY A 8 -24.04 18.03 -65.52
N ALA A 9 -22.80 18.44 -65.26
CA ALA A 9 -21.95 17.90 -64.20
C ALA A 9 -22.34 18.55 -62.86
N ILE A 10 -22.68 17.72 -61.86
CA ILE A 10 -22.94 18.15 -60.48
C ILE A 10 -21.63 18.01 -59.70
N THR A 11 -21.04 19.14 -59.33
CA THR A 11 -19.87 19.20 -58.44
C THR A 11 -20.36 19.24 -57.00
N ALA A 12 -20.21 18.14 -56.25
CA ALA A 12 -20.50 18.08 -54.83
C ALA A 12 -19.29 18.56 -54.01
N LEU A 13 -19.42 19.70 -53.33
CA LEU A 13 -18.46 20.13 -52.29
C LEU A 13 -18.70 19.31 -51.01
N PHE A 14 -17.77 18.44 -50.66
CA PHE A 14 -17.69 17.81 -49.34
C PHE A 14 -16.84 18.70 -48.41
N THR A 15 -17.49 19.42 -47.50
CA THR A 15 -16.82 20.10 -46.38
C THR A 15 -16.48 19.08 -45.29
N LEU A 16 -15.21 18.72 -45.17
CA LEU A 16 -14.66 17.98 -44.03
C LEU A 16 -14.68 18.87 -42.78
N ALA A 17 -15.67 18.68 -41.92
CA ALA A 17 -15.66 19.23 -40.56
C ALA A 17 -14.69 18.39 -39.71
N ALA A 18 -13.46 18.87 -39.56
CA ALA A 18 -12.48 18.32 -38.63
C ALA A 18 -12.88 18.71 -37.20
N CYS A 19 -13.50 17.79 -36.46
CA CYS A 19 -13.63 17.89 -35.01
C CYS A 19 -12.24 17.72 -34.38
N GLY A 20 -11.48 18.80 -34.33
CA GLY A 20 -10.32 18.92 -33.46
C GLY A 20 -10.82 18.94 -32.02
N GLY A 21 -10.85 17.77 -31.37
CA GLY A 21 -11.02 17.70 -29.92
C GLY A 21 -9.87 18.44 -29.26
N GLN A 22 -10.13 19.65 -28.79
CA GLN A 22 -9.23 20.35 -27.89
C GLN A 22 -9.08 19.47 -26.65
N ALA A 23 -7.86 19.00 -26.39
CA ALA A 23 -7.53 18.43 -25.10
C ALA A 23 -7.81 19.53 -24.07
N THR A 24 -8.89 19.38 -23.30
CA THR A 24 -9.23 20.30 -22.21
C THR A 24 -8.07 20.25 -21.23
N GLU A 25 -7.29 21.32 -21.17
CA GLU A 25 -6.21 21.48 -20.20
C GLU A 25 -6.81 21.28 -18.80
N SER A 26 -6.32 20.27 -18.09
CA SER A 26 -6.83 19.96 -16.75
C SER A 26 -6.56 21.17 -15.85
N PRO A 27 -7.56 21.74 -15.17
CA PRO A 27 -7.38 23.00 -14.44
C PRO A 27 -6.26 22.90 -13.40
N ALA A 28 -5.38 23.91 -13.41
CA ALA A 28 -4.26 24.01 -12.49
C ALA A 28 -4.73 24.21 -11.02
N PRO A 29 -3.90 23.83 -10.04
CA PRO A 29 -4.15 24.11 -8.63
C PRO A 29 -4.49 25.58 -8.34
N PRO A 30 -5.41 25.87 -7.39
CA PRO A 30 -5.59 27.23 -6.89
C PRO A 30 -4.25 27.82 -6.42
N PRO A 31 -3.98 29.11 -6.67
CA PRO A 31 -2.71 29.73 -6.28
C PRO A 31 -2.43 29.57 -4.78
N GLY A 32 -1.20 29.15 -4.44
CA GLY A 32 -0.78 28.93 -3.05
C GLY A 32 -1.26 27.61 -2.44
N VAL A 33 -2.00 26.77 -3.18
CA VAL A 33 -2.42 25.44 -2.74
C VAL A 33 -1.53 24.36 -3.35
N SER A 34 -1.01 23.48 -2.51
CA SER A 34 -0.19 22.35 -2.93
C SER A 34 -0.51 21.12 -2.09
N VAL A 35 -0.12 19.95 -2.60
CA VAL A 35 -0.29 18.68 -1.88
C VAL A 35 1.02 17.91 -1.84
N SER A 36 1.18 17.14 -0.78
CA SER A 36 2.16 16.07 -0.68
C SER A 36 1.49 14.82 -0.13
N LEU A 37 2.18 13.68 -0.21
CA LEU A 37 1.67 12.44 0.37
C LEU A 37 2.37 12.14 1.70
N ASN A 38 1.62 11.62 2.64
CA ASN A 38 2.12 11.07 3.90
C ASN A 38 1.37 9.78 4.23
N GLN A 39 1.87 9.01 5.20
CA GLN A 39 1.14 7.87 5.74
C GLN A 39 1.42 7.76 7.22
N TRP A 40 0.38 7.76 8.05
CA TRP A 40 0.52 7.46 9.47
C TRP A 40 0.54 5.96 9.70
N ARG A 41 1.07 5.59 10.86
CA ARG A 41 1.16 4.18 11.25
C ARG A 41 -0.22 3.50 11.30
N SER A 42 -1.28 4.24 11.64
CA SER A 42 -2.66 3.73 11.61
C SER A 42 -3.10 3.35 10.20
N ASP A 43 -2.65 4.10 9.21
CA ASP A 43 -3.20 4.09 7.85
C ASP A 43 -2.58 2.94 7.04
N GLU A 44 -1.31 2.61 7.31
CA GLU A 44 -0.62 1.44 6.75
C GLU A 44 -1.43 0.14 6.92
N ALA A 45 -2.04 -0.08 8.09
CA ALA A 45 -2.83 -1.29 8.34
C ALA A 45 -4.18 -1.29 7.61
N ALA A 46 -4.70 -0.10 7.31
CA ALA A 46 -5.96 0.12 6.61
C ALA A 46 -5.80 0.24 5.09
N HIS A 47 -4.56 0.18 4.57
CA HIS A 47 -4.25 0.44 3.16
C HIS A 47 -4.67 1.85 2.72
N GLU A 48 -4.40 2.81 3.62
CA GLU A 48 -4.73 4.22 3.48
C GLU A 48 -3.46 5.08 3.46
N LEU A 49 -3.56 6.29 2.90
CA LEU A 49 -2.55 7.33 2.96
C LEU A 49 -3.23 8.69 3.16
N GLU A 50 -2.43 9.69 3.48
CA GLU A 50 -2.87 11.06 3.67
C GLU A 50 -2.42 11.93 2.51
N VAL A 51 -3.38 12.67 1.93
CA VAL A 51 -3.08 13.82 1.08
C VAL A 51 -2.91 15.03 1.99
N SER A 52 -1.65 15.39 2.26
CA SER A 52 -1.29 16.55 3.06
C SER A 52 -1.44 17.81 2.21
N VAL A 53 -2.52 18.55 2.45
CA VAL A 53 -2.82 19.82 1.77
C VAL A 53 -2.16 20.97 2.52
N ARG A 54 -1.46 21.83 1.78
CA ARG A 54 -0.98 23.13 2.25
C ARG A 54 -1.71 24.23 1.49
N ASN A 55 -2.24 25.21 2.22
CA ASN A 55 -2.84 26.41 1.64
C ASN A 55 -2.15 27.65 2.22
N ASP A 56 -1.30 28.28 1.41
CA ASP A 56 -0.64 29.55 1.72
C ASP A 56 -1.44 30.77 1.26
N GLY A 57 -2.54 30.56 0.53
CA GLY A 57 -3.43 31.62 0.07
C GLY A 57 -4.38 32.12 1.18
N ASP A 58 -4.97 33.28 0.93
CA ASP A 58 -5.91 33.90 1.86
C ASP A 58 -7.36 33.44 1.65
N ALA A 59 -7.65 32.82 0.49
CA ALA A 59 -8.96 32.26 0.19
C ALA A 59 -9.10 30.83 0.71
N PRO A 60 -10.20 30.48 1.41
CA PRO A 60 -10.48 29.09 1.76
C PRO A 60 -10.76 28.26 0.51
N VAL A 61 -10.28 27.03 0.51
CA VAL A 61 -10.50 26.05 -0.56
C VAL A 61 -11.19 24.83 0.00
N ARG A 62 -12.36 24.50 -0.55
CA ARG A 62 -13.13 23.31 -0.19
C ARG A 62 -12.81 22.17 -1.12
N PHE A 63 -12.37 21.06 -0.56
CA PHE A 63 -12.16 19.78 -1.23
C PHE A 63 -13.42 18.95 -1.05
N LEU A 64 -14.10 18.61 -2.14
CA LEU A 64 -15.29 17.77 -2.10
C LEU A 64 -14.91 16.29 -2.04
N ASP A 65 -13.98 15.91 -2.91
CA ASP A 65 -13.41 14.58 -3.02
C ASP A 65 -11.95 14.63 -3.44
N VAL A 66 -11.23 13.55 -3.18
CA VAL A 66 -9.79 13.40 -3.45
C VAL A 66 -9.50 12.00 -3.95
N GLN A 67 -8.61 11.87 -4.93
CA GLN A 67 -8.22 10.63 -5.57
C GLN A 67 -6.72 10.62 -5.88
N LEU A 68 -6.02 9.53 -5.53
CA LEU A 68 -4.68 9.29 -6.05
C LEU A 68 -4.75 8.62 -7.43
N VAL A 69 -4.06 9.19 -8.41
CA VAL A 69 -3.92 8.62 -9.76
C VAL A 69 -2.44 8.46 -10.08
N THR A 70 -2.02 7.21 -10.31
CA THR A 70 -0.66 6.88 -10.71
C THR A 70 -0.62 5.53 -11.43
N GLY A 71 0.36 5.35 -12.31
CA GLY A 71 0.62 4.06 -12.96
C GLY A 71 1.26 3.01 -12.04
N SER A 72 1.59 3.35 -10.79
CA SER A 72 2.17 2.40 -9.82
C SER A 72 1.15 1.59 -9.04
N PHE A 73 -0.11 2.05 -8.94
CA PHE A 73 -1.16 1.42 -8.15
C PHE A 73 -2.46 1.30 -8.95
N ALA A 74 -3.35 0.41 -8.54
CA ALA A 74 -4.71 0.40 -9.04
C ALA A 74 -5.41 1.72 -8.68
N THR A 75 -6.14 2.30 -9.63
CA THR A 75 -6.89 3.54 -9.37
C THR A 75 -8.20 3.19 -8.67
N LEU A 76 -8.38 3.72 -7.47
CA LEU A 76 -9.64 3.61 -6.73
C LEU A 76 -10.55 4.81 -7.03
N PRO A 77 -11.89 4.70 -6.82
CA PRO A 77 -12.79 5.84 -6.93
C PRO A 77 -12.39 7.01 -6.01
N PRO A 78 -12.75 8.27 -6.34
CA PRO A 78 -12.53 9.40 -5.45
C PRO A 78 -13.18 9.21 -4.08
N THR A 79 -12.47 9.60 -3.03
CA THR A 79 -12.97 9.57 -1.65
C THR A 79 -13.58 10.90 -1.29
N ARG A 80 -14.84 10.90 -0.87
CA ARG A 80 -15.50 12.12 -0.39
C ARG A 80 -14.88 12.55 0.95
N VAL A 81 -14.37 13.77 0.99
CA VAL A 81 -13.75 14.37 2.19
C VAL A 81 -14.49 15.62 2.68
N ASP A 82 -15.21 16.30 1.79
CA ASP A 82 -16.05 17.47 2.06
C ASP A 82 -15.49 18.42 3.14
N SER A 83 -14.29 18.95 2.89
CA SER A 83 -13.50 19.68 3.86
C SER A 83 -13.10 21.06 3.33
N THR A 84 -13.45 22.12 4.06
CA THR A 84 -13.05 23.50 3.75
C THR A 84 -11.79 23.87 4.51
N LEU A 85 -10.73 24.19 3.76
CA LEU A 85 -9.41 24.49 4.29
C LEU A 85 -9.10 25.97 4.10
N GLY A 86 -9.04 26.72 5.20
CA GLY A 86 -8.46 28.07 5.21
C GLY A 86 -6.94 28.03 5.02
N ARG A 87 -6.26 29.11 5.39
CA ARG A 87 -4.80 29.13 5.41
C ARG A 87 -4.28 28.08 6.40
N THR A 88 -3.49 27.13 5.92
CA THR A 88 -2.99 26.01 6.74
C THR A 88 -1.60 25.59 6.27
N PRO A 89 -0.64 25.40 7.19
CA PRO A 89 0.66 24.84 6.81
C PRO A 89 0.54 23.38 6.39
N ARG A 90 -0.48 22.67 6.91
CA ARG A 90 -0.78 21.27 6.63
C ARG A 90 -2.16 20.88 7.18
N THR A 91 -2.98 20.24 6.34
CA THR A 91 -4.15 19.47 6.75
C THR A 91 -4.17 18.16 5.97
N ASP A 92 -4.32 17.04 6.66
CA ASP A 92 -4.29 15.71 6.07
C ASP A 92 -5.71 15.27 5.68
N LEU A 93 -5.87 14.87 4.42
CA LEU A 93 -7.10 14.28 3.89
C LEU A 93 -6.86 12.80 3.61
N ARG A 94 -7.46 11.94 4.42
CA ARG A 94 -7.25 10.50 4.34
C ARG A 94 -7.98 9.88 3.16
N ILE A 95 -7.26 9.08 2.38
CA ILE A 95 -7.81 8.31 1.27
C ILE A 95 -7.22 6.88 1.24
N PRO A 96 -7.96 5.88 0.78
CA PRO A 96 -7.39 4.59 0.40
C PRO A 96 -6.54 4.73 -0.87
N TYR A 97 -5.61 3.79 -1.08
CA TYR A 97 -4.91 3.62 -2.36
C TYR A 97 -5.11 2.19 -2.87
N GLY A 98 -4.99 1.96 -4.18
CA GLY A 98 -5.21 0.62 -4.74
C GLY A 98 -3.98 -0.27 -4.64
N GLU A 99 -4.12 -1.55 -4.96
CA GLU A 99 -3.00 -2.52 -4.96
C GLU A 99 -1.87 -2.09 -5.90
N ALA A 100 -0.62 -2.34 -5.51
CA ALA A 100 0.54 -2.08 -6.36
C ALA A 100 0.51 -2.92 -7.64
N ARG A 101 0.86 -2.27 -8.76
CA ARG A 101 0.98 -2.93 -10.07
C ARG A 101 2.37 -3.56 -10.18
N CYS A 102 2.47 -4.80 -9.72
CA CYS A 102 3.74 -5.51 -9.65
C CYS A 102 4.07 -6.28 -10.92
N ASP A 103 5.37 -6.37 -11.22
CA ASP A 103 5.94 -7.26 -12.24
C ASP A 103 6.36 -8.58 -11.58
N PRO A 104 6.16 -9.74 -12.23
CA PRO A 104 6.47 -11.05 -11.64
C PRO A 104 7.97 -11.38 -11.58
N ALA A 105 8.85 -10.58 -12.18
CA ALA A 105 10.29 -10.79 -12.16
C ALA A 105 11.03 -9.75 -11.30
N THR A 106 10.57 -8.50 -11.33
CA THR A 106 11.29 -7.36 -10.75
C THR A 106 10.34 -6.39 -10.01
N ILE A 107 10.88 -5.56 -9.14
CA ILE A 107 10.12 -4.45 -8.54
C ILE A 107 10.13 -3.29 -9.54
N PRO A 108 8.97 -2.85 -10.08
CA PRO A 108 8.94 -1.73 -11.00
C PRO A 108 9.36 -0.42 -10.31
N PRO A 109 9.96 0.55 -11.03
CA PRO A 109 10.16 1.87 -10.49
C PRO A 109 8.81 2.56 -10.21
N VAL A 110 8.77 3.43 -9.21
CA VAL A 110 7.60 4.29 -8.96
C VAL A 110 7.33 5.15 -10.20
N ARG A 111 6.06 5.36 -10.53
CA ARG A 111 5.60 6.18 -11.65
C ARG A 111 5.19 7.57 -11.15
N PRO A 112 5.15 8.59 -12.03
CA PRO A 112 4.55 9.88 -11.68
C PRO A 112 3.14 9.71 -11.11
N ALA A 113 2.76 10.61 -10.21
CA ALA A 113 1.48 10.59 -9.54
C ALA A 113 0.86 11.98 -9.56
N VAL A 114 -0.45 12.02 -9.66
CA VAL A 114 -1.26 13.22 -9.49
C VAL A 114 -2.34 12.93 -8.45
N VAL A 115 -2.62 13.92 -7.61
CA VAL A 115 -3.83 13.93 -6.80
C VAL A 115 -4.89 14.68 -7.59
N VAL A 116 -6.01 14.04 -7.84
CA VAL A 116 -7.16 14.66 -8.47
C VAL A 116 -8.17 15.00 -7.40
N ALA A 117 -8.72 16.22 -7.42
CA ALA A 117 -9.79 16.62 -6.52
C ALA A 117 -10.81 17.51 -7.21
N ASN A 118 -12.08 17.41 -6.81
CA ASN A 118 -13.05 18.47 -7.07
C ASN A 118 -12.94 19.54 -5.98
N VAL A 119 -12.53 20.74 -6.38
CA VAL A 119 -12.26 21.85 -5.45
C VAL A 119 -13.13 23.07 -5.75
N GLN A 120 -13.47 23.80 -4.70
CA GLN A 120 -14.18 25.06 -4.74
C GLN A 120 -13.34 26.12 -4.01
N ALA A 121 -12.89 27.15 -4.72
CA ALA A 121 -12.16 28.27 -4.14
C ALA A 121 -13.12 29.44 -3.87
N GLY A 122 -13.25 29.88 -2.62
CA GLY A 122 -14.25 30.88 -2.22
C GLY A 122 -15.67 30.47 -2.61
N GLU A 123 -16.45 31.43 -3.13
CA GLU A 123 -17.85 31.25 -3.54
C GLU A 123 -18.03 30.77 -5.00
N GLY A 124 -16.93 30.42 -5.70
CA GLY A 124 -16.98 29.96 -7.09
C GLY A 124 -17.61 28.57 -7.24
N PRO A 125 -17.86 28.09 -8.48
CA PRO A 125 -18.28 26.70 -8.70
C PRO A 125 -17.13 25.72 -8.42
N ALA A 126 -17.48 24.52 -7.97
CA ALA A 126 -16.52 23.43 -7.85
C ALA A 126 -16.05 22.97 -9.24
N HIS A 127 -14.76 22.67 -9.37
CA HIS A 127 -14.17 22.16 -10.60
C HIS A 127 -13.07 21.14 -10.28
N ARG A 128 -12.82 20.25 -11.24
CA ARG A 128 -11.77 19.23 -11.14
C ARG A 128 -10.40 19.88 -11.29
N VAL A 129 -9.47 19.53 -10.42
CA VAL A 129 -8.09 20.02 -10.40
C VAL A 129 -7.13 18.85 -10.25
N GLU A 130 -5.98 18.96 -10.92
CA GLU A 130 -4.86 18.02 -10.78
C GLU A 130 -3.70 18.67 -10.02
N PHE A 131 -3.34 18.08 -8.90
CA PHE A 131 -2.19 18.47 -8.10
C PHE A 131 -1.03 17.52 -8.41
N PRO A 132 0.06 17.99 -9.04
CA PRO A 132 1.22 17.15 -9.28
C PRO A 132 1.86 16.76 -7.95
N VAL A 133 2.15 15.47 -7.78
CA VAL A 133 2.95 14.97 -6.67
C VAL A 133 4.41 14.96 -7.10
N ARG A 134 5.33 15.26 -6.16
CA ARG A 134 6.77 15.17 -6.39
C ARG A 134 7.12 13.81 -7.01
N HIS A 135 7.98 13.81 -8.02
CA HIS A 135 8.47 12.57 -8.63
C HIS A 135 10.01 12.50 -8.61
N PRO A 136 10.61 11.40 -8.12
CA PRO A 136 9.97 10.31 -7.39
C PRO A 136 9.44 10.78 -6.04
N ASP A 137 8.26 10.26 -5.66
CA ASP A 137 7.71 10.44 -4.31
C ASP A 137 8.28 9.33 -3.39
N PRO A 138 8.95 9.68 -2.27
CA PRO A 138 9.55 8.68 -1.39
C PRO A 138 8.55 7.71 -0.74
N LEU A 139 7.33 8.17 -0.42
CA LEU A 139 6.30 7.32 0.16
C LEU A 139 5.82 6.30 -0.86
N LEU A 140 5.44 6.75 -2.07
CA LEU A 140 5.01 5.84 -3.13
C LEU A 140 6.11 4.85 -3.53
N ALA A 141 7.37 5.30 -3.59
CA ALA A 141 8.50 4.42 -3.85
C ALA A 141 8.66 3.34 -2.75
N GLY A 142 8.48 3.71 -1.49
CA GLY A 142 8.46 2.80 -0.36
C GLY A 142 7.34 1.77 -0.44
N LEU A 143 6.12 2.23 -0.75
CA LEU A 143 4.93 1.38 -0.89
C LEU A 143 5.07 0.38 -2.05
N VAL A 144 5.53 0.83 -3.23
CA VAL A 144 5.80 -0.07 -4.38
C VAL A 144 6.84 -1.12 -4.01
N LYS A 145 7.93 -0.71 -3.36
CA LYS A 145 8.98 -1.64 -2.94
C LYS A 145 8.46 -2.67 -1.94
N ALA A 146 7.64 -2.24 -0.98
CA ALA A 146 7.06 -3.11 0.03
C ALA A 146 6.08 -4.12 -0.59
N GLU A 147 5.08 -3.66 -1.32
CA GLU A 147 4.03 -4.52 -1.88
C GLU A 147 4.56 -5.46 -2.96
N CYS A 148 5.38 -4.94 -3.89
CA CYS A 148 5.93 -5.78 -4.95
C CYS A 148 7.05 -6.69 -4.45
N GLY A 149 7.82 -6.27 -3.44
CA GLY A 149 8.75 -7.16 -2.75
C GLY A 149 8.02 -8.34 -2.08
N ALA A 150 6.92 -8.05 -1.38
CA ALA A 150 6.09 -9.08 -0.76
C ALA A 150 5.42 -9.99 -1.80
N TYR A 151 4.93 -9.42 -2.91
CA TYR A 151 4.36 -10.17 -4.03
C TYR A 151 5.37 -11.15 -4.62
N LEU A 152 6.59 -10.70 -4.94
CA LEU A 152 7.63 -11.57 -5.50
C LEU A 152 8.03 -12.70 -4.54
N LEU A 153 8.11 -12.43 -3.24
CA LEU A 153 8.37 -13.47 -2.24
C LEU A 153 7.20 -14.47 -2.16
N ARG A 154 5.96 -13.96 -2.17
CA ARG A 154 4.73 -14.79 -2.17
C ARG A 154 4.50 -15.57 -3.45
N LEU A 155 5.09 -15.19 -4.58
CA LEU A 155 5.09 -16.03 -5.78
C LEU A 155 5.90 -17.31 -5.56
N ALA A 156 7.00 -17.24 -4.82
CA ALA A 156 7.88 -18.37 -4.56
C ALA A 156 7.39 -19.25 -3.38
N ALA A 157 6.99 -18.63 -2.27
CA ALA A 157 6.56 -19.34 -1.07
C ALA A 157 5.56 -18.54 -0.22
N ASP A 158 4.65 -19.25 0.45
CA ASP A 158 3.83 -18.69 1.53
C ASP A 158 4.53 -18.93 2.87
N VAL A 159 4.37 -17.98 3.80
CA VAL A 159 4.80 -18.11 5.20
C VAL A 159 3.58 -17.96 6.09
N THR A 160 3.22 -19.01 6.82
CA THR A 160 2.03 -19.04 7.68
C THR A 160 2.38 -19.46 9.10
N PHE A 161 1.49 -19.17 10.03
CA PHE A 161 1.59 -19.66 11.41
C PHE A 161 0.98 -21.06 11.47
N GLY A 162 1.65 -21.99 12.15
CA GLY A 162 1.05 -23.27 12.51
C GLY A 162 -0.07 -23.07 13.54
N ASP A 163 -0.97 -24.05 13.64
CA ASP A 163 -2.17 -23.93 14.47
C ASP A 163 -1.90 -24.28 15.95
N THR A 164 -0.80 -24.99 16.24
CA THR A 164 -0.47 -25.45 17.59
C THR A 164 0.57 -24.55 18.23
N TRP A 165 0.19 -23.96 19.36
CA TRP A 165 1.06 -23.12 20.19
C TRP A 165 1.00 -23.59 21.63
N THR A 166 2.17 -23.73 22.25
CA THR A 166 2.30 -24.25 23.62
C THR A 166 3.07 -23.27 24.49
N ARG A 167 2.63 -23.10 25.72
CA ARG A 167 3.33 -22.25 26.68
C ARG A 167 4.48 -23.02 27.31
N ALA A 168 5.65 -22.37 27.35
CA ALA A 168 6.82 -22.84 28.07
C ALA A 168 7.32 -21.72 29.00
N GLY A 169 6.88 -21.77 30.27
CA GLY A 169 7.17 -20.72 31.26
C GLY A 169 6.59 -19.37 30.84
N ARG A 170 7.46 -18.38 30.64
CA ARG A 170 7.09 -17.03 30.17
C ARG A 170 7.16 -16.87 28.65
N THR A 171 7.30 -17.94 27.88
CA THR A 171 7.36 -17.92 26.41
C THR A 171 6.21 -18.71 25.80
N LEU A 172 5.77 -18.31 24.60
CA LEU A 172 4.85 -19.09 23.78
C LEU A 172 5.62 -19.69 22.60
N ARG A 173 5.53 -21.01 22.40
CA ARG A 173 6.26 -21.73 21.35
C ARG A 173 5.33 -22.24 20.29
N GLY A 174 5.79 -22.24 19.05
CA GLY A 174 5.04 -22.70 17.90
C GLY A 174 5.94 -22.86 16.69
N VAL A 175 5.31 -22.89 15.51
CA VAL A 175 6.01 -23.12 14.24
C VAL A 175 5.51 -22.11 13.21
N LEU A 176 6.45 -21.54 12.45
CA LEU A 176 6.15 -20.93 11.16
C LEU A 176 6.33 -21.96 10.05
N LEU A 177 5.36 -22.02 9.13
CA LEU A 177 5.37 -22.93 8.00
C LEU A 177 5.72 -22.14 6.74
N VAL A 178 6.81 -22.52 6.09
CA VAL A 178 7.19 -22.00 4.78
C VAL A 178 6.82 -23.05 3.74
N THR A 179 5.87 -22.73 2.85
CA THR A 179 5.38 -23.64 1.82
C THR A 179 5.72 -23.11 0.44
N ARG A 180 6.42 -23.91 -0.36
CA ARG A 180 6.76 -23.56 -1.74
C ARG A 180 5.50 -23.52 -2.60
N LYS A 181 5.37 -22.48 -3.41
CA LYS A 181 4.30 -22.33 -4.40
C LYS A 181 4.80 -22.53 -5.82
N ARG A 182 5.95 -21.93 -6.15
CA ARG A 182 6.51 -21.94 -7.51
C ARG A 182 8.05 -21.96 -7.46
N GLY A 183 8.63 -22.36 -8.59
CA GLY A 183 10.08 -22.40 -8.78
C GLY A 183 10.76 -23.51 -8.00
N ALA A 184 12.04 -23.73 -8.28
CA ALA A 184 12.87 -24.72 -7.59
C ALA A 184 14.02 -24.08 -6.79
N GLU A 185 14.22 -22.76 -6.88
CA GLU A 185 15.29 -22.06 -6.20
C GLU A 185 15.13 -22.13 -4.66
N PRO A 186 16.24 -22.13 -3.90
CA PRO A 186 16.17 -22.02 -2.44
C PRO A 186 15.40 -20.76 -2.00
N VAL A 187 14.58 -20.88 -0.96
CA VAL A 187 13.94 -19.74 -0.31
C VAL A 187 14.58 -19.57 1.06
N THR A 188 15.32 -18.49 1.26
CA THR A 188 15.96 -18.18 2.54
C THR A 188 15.06 -17.26 3.35
N ILE A 189 14.76 -17.64 4.58
CA ILE A 189 14.21 -16.73 5.58
C ILE A 189 15.40 -16.12 6.33
N ASP A 190 15.69 -14.86 6.04
CA ASP A 190 16.86 -14.17 6.58
C ASP A 190 16.63 -13.72 8.02
N GLU A 191 15.44 -13.22 8.35
CA GLU A 191 15.11 -12.60 9.63
C GLU A 191 13.62 -12.70 9.94
N LEU A 192 13.30 -12.95 11.22
CA LEU A 192 11.94 -12.81 11.77
C LEU A 192 11.89 -11.49 12.54
N GLY A 193 11.04 -10.56 12.11
CA GLY A 193 10.86 -9.30 12.82
C GLY A 193 9.75 -9.36 13.86
N GLY A 194 9.89 -8.53 14.90
CA GLY A 194 8.87 -8.33 15.93
C GLY A 194 7.82 -7.30 15.53
N THR A 195 6.76 -7.24 16.33
CA THR A 195 5.80 -6.14 16.34
C THR A 195 6.00 -5.31 17.61
N THR A 196 5.26 -4.21 17.77
CA THR A 196 5.30 -3.47 19.04
C THR A 196 4.81 -4.28 20.25
N HIS A 197 4.08 -5.37 20.01
CA HIS A 197 3.48 -6.18 21.06
C HIS A 197 4.24 -7.46 21.31
N TYR A 198 4.86 -8.02 20.28
CA TYR A 198 5.44 -9.35 20.33
C TYR A 198 6.82 -9.36 19.67
N ASP A 199 7.79 -9.90 20.39
CA ASP A 199 9.03 -10.38 19.80
C ASP A 199 8.82 -11.82 19.33
N MET A 200 9.37 -12.16 18.16
CA MET A 200 9.38 -13.51 17.63
C MET A 200 10.82 -13.90 17.28
N ARG A 201 11.27 -15.04 17.79
CA ARG A 201 12.64 -15.53 17.60
C ARG A 201 12.66 -17.00 17.23
N PRO A 202 13.63 -17.45 16.40
CA PRO A 202 13.76 -18.88 16.13
C PRO A 202 14.31 -19.61 17.34
N LEU A 203 13.75 -20.78 17.64
CA LEU A 203 14.21 -21.62 18.75
C LEU A 203 15.64 -22.14 18.56
N SER A 204 16.14 -22.16 17.33
CA SER A 204 17.54 -22.49 17.04
C SER A 204 18.54 -21.46 17.58
N GLY A 205 18.08 -20.26 17.96
CA GLY A 205 18.93 -19.13 18.34
C GLY A 205 19.66 -18.46 17.17
N ARG A 206 19.57 -18.99 15.95
CA ARG A 206 20.24 -18.45 14.76
C ARG A 206 19.42 -17.31 14.15
N SER A 207 19.97 -16.11 14.13
CA SER A 207 19.26 -14.92 13.62
C SER A 207 19.44 -14.64 12.14
N ARG A 208 20.50 -15.16 11.48
CA ARG A 208 20.71 -14.97 10.03
C ARG A 208 21.61 -16.04 9.37
N PRO A 209 21.15 -16.70 8.29
CA PRO A 209 19.73 -16.86 7.97
C PRO A 209 19.03 -17.59 9.12
N VAL A 210 17.76 -17.29 9.33
CA VAL A 210 16.92 -18.01 10.29
C VAL A 210 16.73 -19.45 9.83
N ALA A 211 16.37 -19.65 8.56
CA ALA A 211 16.20 -20.96 7.97
C ALA A 211 16.27 -20.89 6.43
N VAL A 212 16.50 -22.04 5.79
CA VAL A 212 16.52 -22.18 4.33
C VAL A 212 15.59 -23.30 3.92
N LEU A 213 14.64 -22.99 3.04
CA LEU A 213 13.87 -23.98 2.32
C LEU A 213 14.69 -24.36 1.09
N GLU A 214 15.31 -25.54 1.16
CA GLU A 214 16.20 -26.03 0.11
C GLU A 214 15.50 -26.17 -1.25
N ALA A 215 16.32 -26.23 -2.30
CA ALA A 215 15.85 -26.37 -3.66
C ALA A 215 15.01 -27.64 -3.83
N GLY A 216 13.85 -27.52 -4.49
CA GLY A 216 12.93 -28.65 -4.70
C GLY A 216 12.18 -29.15 -3.46
N THR A 217 12.53 -28.70 -2.24
CA THR A 217 11.79 -29.07 -1.03
C THR A 217 10.44 -28.34 -0.99
N PRO A 218 9.31 -29.04 -0.74
CA PRO A 218 7.99 -28.43 -0.79
C PRO A 218 7.64 -27.59 0.44
N ARG A 219 8.21 -27.92 1.61
CA ARG A 219 7.87 -27.30 2.89
C ARG A 219 9.03 -27.29 3.87
N LEU A 220 9.09 -26.27 4.71
CA LEU A 220 10.00 -26.10 5.83
C LEU A 220 9.20 -25.65 7.07
N GLU A 221 9.56 -26.21 8.22
CA GLU A 221 9.04 -25.77 9.51
C GLU A 221 10.13 -25.02 10.25
N ILE A 222 9.80 -23.85 10.77
CA ILE A 222 10.70 -23.01 11.56
C ILE A 222 10.13 -22.96 12.98
N PRO A 223 10.68 -23.73 13.93
CA PRO A 223 10.29 -23.63 15.33
C PRO A 223 10.64 -22.25 15.88
N VAL A 224 9.66 -21.58 16.49
CA VAL A 224 9.79 -20.22 17.01
C VAL A 224 9.29 -20.11 18.44
N GLU A 225 9.79 -19.09 19.14
CA GLU A 225 9.24 -18.60 20.40
C GLU A 225 8.78 -17.16 20.24
N VAL A 226 7.74 -16.82 20.98
CA VAL A 226 7.10 -15.50 21.03
C VAL A 226 7.05 -15.04 22.48
N THR A 227 7.37 -13.76 22.69
CA THR A 227 7.29 -13.08 23.99
C THR A 227 6.65 -11.69 23.84
N PRO A 228 5.95 -11.15 24.86
CA PRO A 228 5.55 -9.77 24.84
C PRO A 228 6.78 -8.86 24.73
N ALA A 229 6.78 -7.96 23.75
CA ALA A 229 7.82 -6.93 23.62
C ALA A 229 7.63 -5.81 24.66
N ARG A 230 6.38 -5.59 25.09
CA ARG A 230 5.99 -4.57 26.08
C ARG A 230 4.86 -5.10 26.97
N CYS A 231 4.87 -4.70 28.24
CA CYS A 231 3.87 -5.09 29.24
C CYS A 231 3.14 -3.90 29.87
N ASP A 232 3.01 -2.78 29.17
CA ASP A 232 2.24 -1.62 29.64
C ASP A 232 0.85 -1.55 29.01
N TRP A 233 -0.15 -1.10 29.77
CA TRP A 233 -1.55 -1.01 29.33
C TRP A 233 -1.73 -0.24 28.01
N HIS A 234 -0.94 0.83 27.80
CA HIS A 234 -1.02 1.62 26.57
C HIS A 234 -0.67 0.80 25.33
N ALA A 235 0.31 -0.11 25.43
CA ALA A 235 0.63 -1.02 24.35
C ALA A 235 -0.60 -1.86 23.96
N PHE A 236 -1.25 -2.52 24.92
CA PHE A 236 -2.42 -3.39 24.66
C PHE A 236 -3.65 -2.63 24.19
N ALA A 237 -3.91 -1.43 24.73
CA ALA A 237 -5.07 -0.62 24.37
C ALA A 237 -4.99 -0.05 22.94
N GLU A 238 -3.78 0.12 22.38
CA GLU A 238 -3.57 0.67 21.04
C GLU A 238 -3.03 -0.36 20.02
N ALA A 239 -3.56 -1.59 20.09
CA ALA A 239 -3.10 -2.75 19.32
C ALA A 239 -3.48 -2.74 17.81
N LYS A 240 -3.14 -1.68 17.06
CA LYS A 240 -3.49 -1.53 15.62
C LYS A 240 -2.74 -2.50 14.69
N LYS A 241 -1.53 -2.93 15.07
CA LYS A 241 -0.64 -3.80 14.26
C LYS A 241 -0.01 -4.93 15.08
N ALA A 242 -0.66 -5.36 16.16
CA ALA A 242 -0.07 -6.31 17.09
C ALA A 242 0.36 -7.62 16.41
N TYR A 243 -0.37 -8.05 15.37
CA TYR A 243 -0.20 -9.36 14.74
C TYR A 243 0.38 -9.30 13.31
N LEU A 244 0.91 -8.15 12.89
CA LEU A 244 1.52 -7.99 11.56
C LEU A 244 3.03 -8.25 11.63
N PHE A 245 3.45 -9.52 11.59
CA PHE A 245 4.86 -9.90 11.74
C PHE A 245 5.62 -9.74 10.41
N PRO A 246 6.63 -8.87 10.32
CA PRO A 246 7.46 -8.78 9.13
C PRO A 246 8.43 -9.95 9.05
N ILE A 247 8.36 -10.70 7.95
CA ILE A 247 9.28 -11.80 7.64
C ILE A 247 10.15 -11.37 6.47
N TYR A 248 11.47 -11.37 6.67
CA TYR A 248 12.41 -11.01 5.62
C TYR A 248 12.99 -12.26 4.99
N GLY A 249 13.03 -12.31 3.66
CA GLY A 249 13.56 -13.44 2.93
C GLY A 249 14.06 -13.10 1.53
N ARG A 250 14.63 -14.12 0.90
CA ARG A 250 15.21 -14.09 -0.46
C ARG A 250 14.85 -15.37 -1.21
N VAL A 251 14.79 -15.25 -2.53
CA VAL A 251 14.63 -16.38 -3.45
C VAL A 251 15.92 -16.47 -4.28
N GLY A 252 16.59 -17.62 -4.25
CA GLY A 252 17.89 -17.81 -4.90
C GLY A 252 18.92 -16.77 -4.45
N ALA A 253 19.60 -16.16 -5.42
CA ALA A 253 20.55 -15.06 -5.21
C ALA A 253 19.88 -13.66 -5.26
N GLY A 254 18.55 -13.60 -5.28
CA GLY A 254 17.80 -12.35 -5.40
C GLY A 254 17.90 -11.42 -4.19
N GLU A 255 17.37 -10.22 -4.35
CA GLU A 255 17.35 -9.20 -3.29
C GLU A 255 16.51 -9.60 -2.09
N ARG A 256 16.91 -9.11 -0.91
CA ARG A 256 16.16 -9.23 0.34
C ARG A 256 14.86 -8.45 0.25
N ARG A 257 13.75 -9.16 0.46
CA ARG A 257 12.38 -8.64 0.47
C ARG A 257 11.74 -8.97 1.80
N TYR A 258 10.61 -8.35 2.11
CA TYR A 258 9.81 -8.75 3.25
C TYR A 258 8.35 -8.95 2.86
N LEU A 259 7.66 -9.77 3.62
CA LEU A 259 6.22 -9.88 3.62
C LEU A 259 5.71 -9.74 5.05
N ILE A 260 4.43 -9.42 5.20
CA ILE A 260 3.74 -9.52 6.48
C ILE A 260 3.08 -10.89 6.56
N ALA A 261 3.40 -11.63 7.62
CA ALA A 261 2.71 -12.85 8.03
C ALA A 261 1.81 -12.53 9.22
N THR A 262 0.54 -12.90 9.11
CA THR A 262 -0.47 -12.65 10.15
C THR A 262 -0.96 -13.99 10.69
N PRO A 263 -0.86 -14.24 12.01
CA PRO A 263 -1.45 -15.42 12.62
C PRO A 263 -2.97 -15.46 12.38
N PRO A 264 -3.57 -16.64 12.18
CA PRO A 264 -5.02 -16.75 12.07
C PRO A 264 -5.70 -16.36 13.40
N ALA A 265 -6.97 -15.95 13.34
CA ALA A 265 -7.69 -15.41 14.51
C ALA A 265 -7.64 -16.31 15.77
N PRO A 266 -7.71 -17.66 15.70
CA PRO A 266 -7.51 -18.51 16.87
C PRO A 266 -6.13 -18.33 17.52
N VAL A 267 -5.07 -18.25 16.72
CA VAL A 267 -3.70 -18.04 17.21
C VAL A 267 -3.53 -16.65 17.79
N GLN A 268 -4.16 -15.62 17.20
CA GLN A 268 -4.16 -14.27 17.77
C GLN A 268 -4.78 -14.24 19.17
N ARG A 269 -5.89 -14.97 19.40
CA ARG A 269 -6.49 -15.10 20.74
C ARG A 269 -5.55 -15.81 21.72
N THR A 270 -4.85 -16.84 21.27
CA THR A 270 -3.82 -17.51 22.09
C THR A 270 -2.71 -16.54 22.47
N PHE A 271 -2.23 -15.71 21.53
CA PHE A 271 -1.19 -14.72 21.79
C PHE A 271 -1.66 -13.66 22.79
N LEU A 272 -2.89 -13.15 22.62
CA LEU A 272 -3.47 -12.16 23.52
C LEU A 272 -3.60 -12.71 24.95
N SER A 273 -4.26 -13.85 25.11
CA SER A 273 -4.47 -14.49 26.43
C SER A 273 -3.15 -14.83 27.12
N TYR A 274 -2.16 -15.28 26.36
CA TYR A 274 -0.81 -15.50 26.87
C TYR A 274 -0.15 -14.21 27.36
N ALA A 275 -0.24 -13.13 26.58
CA ALA A 275 0.39 -11.87 26.91
C ALA A 275 -0.27 -11.17 28.10
N GLU A 276 -1.60 -11.19 28.17
CA GLU A 276 -2.39 -10.72 29.31
C GLU A 276 -1.93 -11.37 30.62
N ASP A 277 -1.84 -12.70 30.63
CA ASP A 277 -1.38 -13.43 31.82
C ASP A 277 0.09 -13.16 32.17
N VAL A 278 1.00 -13.12 31.17
CA VAL A 278 2.43 -12.88 31.42
C VAL A 278 2.71 -11.45 31.90
N CYS A 279 1.95 -10.48 31.40
CA CYS A 279 2.10 -9.06 31.73
C CYS A 279 1.22 -8.62 32.91
N GLY A 280 0.27 -9.45 33.37
CA GLY A 280 -0.66 -9.08 34.45
C GLY A 280 -1.62 -7.95 34.06
N VAL A 281 -2.00 -7.89 32.78
CA VAL A 281 -2.96 -6.91 32.25
C VAL A 281 -4.20 -7.67 31.74
N GLY A 282 -5.41 -7.15 31.96
CA GLY A 282 -6.65 -7.84 31.56
C GLY A 282 -7.39 -8.60 32.66
N GLY A 283 -7.14 -8.25 33.93
CA GLY A 283 -8.04 -8.56 35.05
C GLY A 283 -9.15 -7.55 35.20
#